data_AF-A0A453RYI0-F1
#
_entry.id   AF-A0A453RYI0-F1
#
_cell.length_a   1.000
_cell.length_b   1.000
_cell.length_c   1.000
_cell.angle_alpha   90.00
_cell.angle_beta   90.00
_cell.angle_gamma   90.00
#
_symmetry.space_group_name_H-M   'P 1'
#
loop_
_entity.id
_entity.type
_entity.pdbx_description
1 polymer ?
#
loop_
_entity_poly.entity_id
_entity_poly.type
_entity_poly.pdbx_seq_one_letter_code
_entity_poly.pdbx_strand_id
1 'polypeptide(L)'
;MEDWLFYSLTTMLCLLSSLLLRARARSPSHSATLTPPLPPGPVPLPVLGPLLHLARRDFDLEPVLRRLARAYGPVYSFAPLGLARPMIFVAARGPAHRA
;
A
#
# COMPACT_ATOMS: atom_id res chain seq x y z
N MET A 1 38.08 -20.86 -13.83
CA MET A 1 38.16 -20.70 -12.35
C MET A 1 37.48 -19.42 -11.88
N GLU A 2 37.13 -18.51 -12.78
CA GLU A 2 36.55 -17.20 -12.45
C GLU A 2 35.02 -17.24 -12.34
N ASP A 3 34.36 -18.24 -12.94
CA ASP A 3 32.90 -18.36 -12.96
C ASP A 3 32.30 -18.45 -11.56
N TRP A 4 32.94 -19.19 -10.65
CA TRP A 4 32.52 -19.31 -9.25
C TRP A 4 32.57 -17.97 -8.52
N LEU A 5 33.57 -17.13 -8.82
CA LEU A 5 33.66 -15.78 -8.27
C LEU A 5 32.53 -14.90 -8.79
N PHE A 6 32.19 -14.98 -10.08
CA PHE A 6 31.06 -14.25 -10.65
C PHE A 6 29.71 -14.66 -10.04
N TYR A 7 29.47 -15.96 -9.82
CA TYR A 7 28.24 -16.43 -9.15
C TYR A 7 28.17 -16.01 -7.68
N SER A 8 29.30 -16.03 -6.96
CA SER A 8 29.37 -15.57 -5.57
C SER A 8 29.07 -14.06 -5.46
N LEU A 9 29.62 -13.25 -6.37
CA LEU A 9 29.45 -11.80 -6.36
C LEU A 9 28.01 -11.40 -6.71
N THR A 10 27.41 -12.05 -7.72
CA THR A 10 26.01 -11.80 -8.11
C THR A 10 25.02 -12.22 -7.02
N THR A 11 25.22 -13.37 -6.37
CA THR A 11 24.36 -13.80 -5.26
C THR A 11 24.45 -12.85 -4.07
N MET A 12 25.65 -12.41 -3.70
CA MET A 12 25.86 -11.40 -2.66
C MET A 12 25.18 -10.07 -2.96
N LEU A 13 25.30 -9.57 -4.20
CA LEU A 13 24.63 -8.34 -4.63
C LEU A 13 23.10 -8.47 -4.59
N CYS A 14 22.57 -9.64 -4.97
CA CYS A 14 21.13 -9.93 -4.94
C CYS A 14 20.59 -10.02 -3.51
N LEU A 15 21.32 -10.70 -2.61
CA LEU A 15 21.00 -10.77 -1.19
C LEU A 15 21.01 -9.37 -0.55
N LEU A 16 22.06 -8.58 -0.80
CA LEU A 16 22.19 -7.23 -0.25
C LEU A 16 21.07 -6.30 -0.73
N SER A 17 20.78 -6.29 -2.04
CA SER A 17 19.69 -5.47 -2.60
C SER A 17 18.33 -5.86 -2.04
N SER A 18 18.03 -7.17 -1.93
CA SER A 18 16.79 -7.64 -1.33
C SER A 18 16.66 -7.26 0.16
N LEU A 19 17.76 -7.30 0.92
CA LEU A 19 17.78 -6.92 2.32
C LEU A 19 17.57 -5.41 2.49
N LEU A 20 18.19 -4.58 1.64
CA LEU A 20 18.00 -3.12 1.62
C LEU A 20 16.56 -2.74 1.26
N LEU A 21 15.97 -3.42 0.27
CA LEU A 21 14.57 -3.22 -0.11
C LEU A 21 13.62 -3.60 1.05
N ARG A 22 13.90 -4.72 1.73
CA ARG A 22 13.12 -5.16 2.90
C ARG A 22 13.30 -4.22 4.10
N ALA A 23 14.51 -3.71 4.33
CA ALA A 23 14.79 -2.73 5.37
C ALA A 23 14.07 -1.40 5.12
N ARG A 24 14.05 -0.93 3.86
CA ARG A 24 13.27 0.25 3.45
C ARG A 24 11.76 0.02 3.54
N ALA A 25 11.30 -1.18 3.20
CA ALA A 25 9.88 -1.55 3.31
C ALA A 25 9.43 -1.70 4.77
N ARG A 26 10.33 -2.11 5.68
CA ARG A 26 10.16 -2.00 7.14
C ARG A 26 10.38 -0.56 7.58
N SER A 27 9.59 0.36 7.05
CA SER A 27 9.40 1.63 7.75
C SER A 27 8.67 1.32 9.05
N PRO A 28 9.16 1.76 10.23
CA PRO A 28 8.42 1.61 11.46
C PRO A 28 7.10 2.36 11.26
N SER A 29 5.98 1.64 11.28
CA SER A 29 4.65 2.23 11.35
C SER A 29 4.51 2.86 12.73
N HIS A 30 5.05 4.07 12.88
CA HIS A 30 4.87 4.86 14.08
C HIS A 30 3.49 5.52 13.99
N SER A 31 2.46 4.74 14.29
CA SER A 31 1.10 5.26 14.50
C SER A 31 0.91 5.43 16.00
N ALA A 32 1.71 6.30 16.60
CA ALA A 32 1.41 6.89 17.90
C ALA A 32 0.31 7.93 17.69
N THR A 33 -0.93 7.41 17.68
CA THR A 33 -2.11 7.98 18.35
C THR A 33 -2.04 9.47 18.71
N LEU A 34 -2.45 10.37 17.81
CA LEU A 34 -2.95 11.72 18.15
C LEU A 34 -3.90 12.32 17.09
N THR A 35 -4.35 11.55 16.09
CA THR A 35 -5.32 12.00 15.08
C THR A 35 -6.74 11.53 15.39
N PRO A 36 -7.77 12.33 15.07
CA PRO A 36 -9.17 11.94 15.24
C PRO A 36 -9.43 10.56 14.61
N PRO A 37 -10.36 9.76 15.17
CA PRO A 37 -10.57 8.39 14.75
C PRO A 37 -10.79 8.34 13.24
N LEU A 38 -9.85 7.70 12.53
CA LEU A 38 -9.96 7.55 11.09
C LEU A 38 -11.30 6.86 10.79
N PRO A 39 -12.02 7.30 9.75
CA PRO A 39 -13.27 6.67 9.37
C PRO A 39 -13.02 5.18 9.10
N PRO A 40 -13.95 4.30 9.52
CA PRO A 40 -13.81 2.86 9.35
C PRO A 40 -13.58 2.56 7.87
N GLY A 41 -12.48 1.90 7.56
CA GLY A 41 -12.09 1.55 6.21
C GLY A 41 -11.48 0.15 6.15
N PRO A 42 -11.44 -0.45 4.96
CA PRO A 42 -10.85 -1.76 4.78
C PRO A 42 -9.38 -1.74 5.21
N VAL A 43 -9.03 -2.67 6.10
CA VAL A 43 -7.65 -2.88 6.53
C VAL A 43 -6.82 -3.28 5.31
N PRO A 44 -5.77 -2.54 4.97
CA PRO A 44 -4.96 -2.86 3.81
C PRO A 44 -4.19 -4.16 4.04
N LEU A 45 -4.31 -5.10 3.11
CA LEU A 45 -3.57 -6.35 3.14
C LEU A 45 -2.11 -6.08 2.71
N PRO A 46 -1.11 -6.21 3.60
CA PRO A 46 0.27 -5.78 3.36
C PRO A 46 0.96 -6.54 2.21
N VAL A 47 0.44 -7.71 1.83
CA VAL A 47 0.99 -8.54 0.74
C VAL A 47 0.24 -8.35 -0.58
N LEU A 48 -1.08 -8.15 -0.55
CA LEU A 48 -1.88 -8.04 -1.76
C LEU A 48 -1.70 -6.69 -2.46
N GLY A 49 -1.45 -5.60 -1.74
CA GLY A 49 -1.35 -4.25 -2.33
C GLY A 49 -0.28 -4.14 -3.44
N PRO A 50 0.98 -4.49 -3.17
CA PRO A 50 2.05 -4.45 -4.18
C PRO A 50 1.84 -5.47 -5.30
N LEU A 51 1.33 -6.68 -4.98
CA LEU A 51 1.02 -7.72 -5.97
C LEU A 51 -0.10 -7.28 -6.92
N LEU A 52 -1.15 -6.63 -6.42
CA LEU A 52 -2.21 -6.05 -7.25
C LEU A 52 -1.67 -4.95 -8.18
N HIS A 53 -0.74 -4.13 -7.68
CA HIS A 53 -0.14 -3.03 -8.43
C HIS A 53 0.78 -3.53 -9.55
N LEU A 54 1.57 -4.57 -9.30
CA LEU A 54 2.37 -5.22 -10.35
C LEU A 54 1.52 -6.04 -11.32
N ALA A 55 0.44 -6.68 -10.83
CA ALA A 55 -0.38 -7.59 -11.64
C ALA A 55 -1.37 -6.86 -12.57
N ARG A 56 -1.71 -5.60 -12.31
CA ARG A 56 -2.74 -4.88 -13.09
C ARG A 56 -2.17 -3.61 -13.69
N ARG A 57 -1.81 -3.67 -14.97
CA ARG A 57 -1.60 -2.47 -15.80
C ARG A 57 -2.87 -1.66 -16.03
N ASP A 58 -4.04 -2.30 -15.95
CA ASP A 58 -5.37 -1.69 -16.12
C ASP A 58 -6.21 -1.82 -14.84
N PHE A 59 -5.71 -1.28 -13.73
CA PHE A 59 -6.48 -1.28 -12.49
C PHE A 59 -7.62 -0.26 -12.58
N ASP A 60 -8.80 -0.69 -13.02
CA ASP A 60 -9.99 0.15 -12.95
C ASP A 60 -10.40 0.33 -11.47
N LEU A 61 -9.96 1.47 -10.92
CA LEU A 61 -10.08 1.80 -9.51
C LEU A 61 -11.53 2.22 -9.15
N GLU A 62 -12.27 2.75 -10.12
CA GLU A 62 -13.63 3.24 -9.94
C GLU A 62 -14.62 2.18 -9.44
N PRO A 63 -14.73 0.97 -10.03
CA PRO A 63 -15.62 -0.07 -9.51
C PRO A 63 -15.21 -0.57 -8.12
N VAL A 64 -13.92 -0.55 -7.79
CA VAL A 64 -13.41 -0.94 -6.47
C VAL A 64 -13.80 0.10 -5.42
N LEU A 65 -13.52 1.38 -5.69
CA LEU A 65 -13.91 2.50 -4.81
C LEU A 65 -15.43 2.56 -4.63
N ARG A 66 -16.21 2.31 -5.68
CA ARG A 66 -17.68 2.28 -5.61
C ARG A 66 -18.21 1.13 -4.76
N ARG A 67 -17.56 -0.04 -4.79
CA ARG A 67 -17.90 -1.16 -3.88
C ARG A 67 -17.56 -0.82 -2.43
N LEU A 68 -16.39 -0.23 -2.19
CA LEU A 68 -15.98 0.24 -0.86
C LEU A 68 -16.95 1.27 -0.30
N ALA A 69 -17.35 2.26 -1.10
CA ALA A 69 -18.30 3.29 -0.71
C ALA A 69 -19.66 2.71 -0.28
N ARG A 70 -20.11 1.63 -0.93
CA ARG A 70 -21.35 0.92 -0.53
C ARG A 70 -21.20 0.16 0.78
N ALA A 71 -20.03 -0.39 1.06
CA ALA A 71 -19.79 -1.22 2.24
C ALA A 71 -19.48 -0.40 3.50
N TYR A 72 -18.63 0.64 3.36
CA TYR A 72 -18.11 1.44 4.48
C TYR A 72 -18.78 2.83 4.57
N GLY A 73 -19.58 3.20 3.57
CA GLY A 73 -20.27 4.48 3.54
C GLY A 73 -19.53 5.55 2.73
N PRO A 74 -20.04 6.80 2.73
CA PRO A 74 -19.61 7.87 1.83
C PRO A 74 -18.19 8.40 2.11
N VAL A 75 -17.63 8.12 3.27
CA VAL A 75 -16.27 8.50 3.68
C VAL A 75 -15.59 7.27 4.26
N TYR A 76 -14.49 6.84 3.66
CA TYR A 76 -13.74 5.67 4.11
C TYR A 76 -12.24 5.85 3.89
N SER A 77 -11.44 5.12 4.66
CA SER A 77 -9.99 5.09 4.51
C SER A 77 -9.58 3.94 3.59
N PHE A 78 -8.70 4.21 2.61
CA PHE A 78 -8.14 3.24 1.68
C PHE A 78 -6.62 3.37 1.67
N ALA A 79 -5.91 2.27 1.93
CA ALA A 79 -4.47 2.30 2.19
C ALA A 79 -3.70 1.26 1.35
N PRO A 80 -3.77 1.29 0.00
CA PRO A 80 -3.21 0.26 -0.88
C PRO A 80 -1.69 0.08 -0.73
N LEU A 81 -0.97 1.09 -0.24
CA LEU A 81 0.47 1.05 0.05
C LEU A 81 0.77 0.77 1.54
N GLY A 82 -0.23 0.32 2.31
CA GLY A 82 -0.12 -0.01 3.73
C GLY A 82 -0.61 1.10 4.68
N LEU A 83 -0.79 0.74 5.95
CA LEU A 83 -1.31 1.61 7.03
C LEU A 83 -0.47 2.87 7.29
N ALA A 84 0.77 2.92 6.79
CA ALA A 84 1.67 4.08 6.93
C ALA A 84 1.26 5.26 6.05
N ARG A 85 0.48 5.04 4.98
CA ARG A 85 -0.05 6.10 4.09
C ARG A 85 -1.54 5.86 3.82
N PRO A 86 -2.41 6.07 4.83
CA PRO A 86 -3.85 5.96 4.62
C PRO A 86 -4.33 7.13 3.77
N MET A 87 -5.02 6.84 2.67
CA MET A 87 -5.74 7.85 1.89
C MET A 87 -7.20 7.88 2.33
N ILE A 88 -7.77 9.06 2.52
CA ILE A 88 -9.19 9.22 2.84
C ILE A 88 -9.92 9.49 1.54
N PHE A 89 -10.90 8.65 1.20
CA PHE A 89 -11.75 8.84 0.04
C PHE A 89 -13.13 9.35 0.48
N VAL A 90 -13.58 10.41 -0.17
CA VAL A 90 -14.90 11.00 -0.01
C VAL A 90 -15.67 10.76 -1.30
N ALA A 91 -16.57 9.77 -1.28
CA ALA A 91 -17.36 9.37 -2.45
C ALA A 91 -18.71 10.10 -2.57
N ALA A 92 -19.11 10.88 -1.57
CA ALA A 92 -20.39 11.59 -1.57
C ALA A 92 -20.28 13.01 -2.14
N ARG A 93 -21.26 13.37 -2.98
CA ARG A 93 -21.35 14.70 -3.63
C ARG A 93 -21.44 15.86 -2.65
N GLY A 94 -22.16 15.71 -1.54
CA GLY A 94 -22.34 16.78 -0.55
C GLY A 94 -21.04 17.15 0.17
N PRO A 95 -20.39 16.19 0.85
CA PRO A 95 -19.10 16.42 1.50
C PRO A 95 -17.97 16.77 0.50
N ALA A 96 -17.97 16.18 -0.70
CA ALA A 96 -16.97 16.48 -1.73
C ALA A 96 -17.05 17.93 -2.23
N HIS A 97 -18.24 18.53 -2.27
CA HIS A 97 -18.42 19.94 -2.64
C HIS A 97 -17.99 20.90 -1.52
N ARG A 98 -17.81 20.43 -0.29
CA ARG A 98 -17.36 21.24 0.87
C ARG A 98 -15.87 21.07 1.20
N ALA A 99 -15.18 20.14 0.54
CA ALA A 99 -13.78 19.81 0.78
C ALA A 99 -12.84 20.76 0.04
#